data_AF-A0A6N4T0T3-F1
#
_entry.id   AF-A0A6N4T0T3-F1
#
_cell.length_a   1.000
_cell.length_b   1.000
_cell.length_c   1.000
_cell.angle_alpha   90.00
_cell.angle_beta   90.00
_cell.angle_gamma   90.00
#
_symmetry.space_group_name_H-M   'P 1'
#
loop_
_entity.id
_entity.type
_entity.pdbx_description
1 polymer ?
#
loop_
_entity_poly.entity_id
_entity_poly.type
_entity_poly.pdbx_seq_one_letter_code
_entity_poly.pdbx_strand_id
1 'polypeptide(L)'
;MLIDVIKNGFRTIFRVRHDRELPPPGPKPAFGSTVVYKRLKMQLIVPIDYEQWDWLTEKGWRTLDMRSNRRRYFKVPRKAVTRLLHANETDREVLLLQIIEHRYDRSRLH
;
A
#
# COMPACT_ATOMS: atom_id res chain seq x y z
N MET A 1 -24.00 -10.81 14.64
CA MET A 1 -23.21 -9.79 15.35
C MET A 1 -21.71 -10.10 15.23
N LEU A 2 -21.06 -9.64 14.16
CA LEU A 2 -19.60 -9.45 14.07
C LEU A 2 -19.18 -8.71 12.77
N ILE A 3 -20.09 -8.60 11.79
CA ILE A 3 -19.80 -8.10 10.43
C ILE A 3 -20.10 -6.59 10.28
N ASP A 4 -20.98 -6.03 11.13
CA ASP A 4 -21.44 -4.63 11.00
C ASP A 4 -20.45 -3.57 11.48
N VAL A 5 -19.50 -3.90 12.36
CA VAL A 5 -18.55 -2.92 12.90
C VAL A 5 -17.52 -2.50 11.85
N ILE A 6 -17.15 -3.41 10.95
CA ILE A 6 -16.24 -3.13 9.84
C ILE A 6 -16.91 -2.22 8.80
N LYS A 7 -18.22 -2.37 8.57
CA LYS A 7 -18.93 -1.70 7.47
C LYS A 7 -19.16 -0.19 7.69
N ASN A 8 -19.13 0.29 8.93
CA ASN A 8 -19.47 1.69 9.24
C ASN A 8 -18.28 2.67 9.23
N GLY A 9 -17.03 2.18 9.14
CA GLY A 9 -15.82 3.04 9.09
C GLY A 9 -15.39 3.49 7.69
N PHE A 10 -15.94 2.90 6.62
CA PHE A 10 -15.44 3.09 5.25
C PHE A 10 -15.95 4.34 4.53
N ARG A 11 -16.92 5.08 5.06
CA ARG A 11 -17.51 6.24 4.36
C ARG A 11 -16.67 7.52 4.42
N THR A 12 -15.61 7.57 5.22
CA THR A 12 -14.84 8.82 5.43
C THR A 12 -13.49 8.83 4.73
N ILE A 13 -13.04 7.72 4.16
CA ILE A 13 -11.72 7.60 3.51
C ILE A 13 -11.69 8.22 2.09
N PHE A 14 -12.87 8.40 1.48
CA PHE A 14 -13.01 8.88 0.09
C PHE A 14 -12.96 10.40 -0.10
N ARG A 15 -12.52 11.19 0.89
CA ARG A 15 -12.40 12.65 0.72
C ARG A 15 -10.99 13.06 0.31
N VAL A 16 -10.52 12.51 -0.81
CA VAL A 16 -9.22 12.88 -1.40
C VAL A 16 -9.43 14.01 -2.40
N ARG A 17 -9.00 15.19 -1.98
CA ARG A 17 -8.68 16.36 -2.81
C ARG A 17 -8.01 15.98 -4.14
N HIS A 18 -8.59 16.46 -5.25
CA HIS A 18 -8.04 16.60 -6.61
C HIS A 18 -7.31 15.35 -7.17
N ASP A 19 -8.03 14.57 -7.97
CA ASP A 19 -7.50 13.46 -8.75
C ASP A 19 -6.44 13.97 -9.74
N ARG A 20 -5.18 13.70 -9.40
CA ARG A 20 -4.14 13.54 -10.41
C ARG A 20 -4.35 12.13 -10.95
N GLU A 21 -4.71 12.02 -12.22
CA GLU A 21 -4.88 10.73 -12.90
C GLU A 21 -3.71 9.80 -12.54
N LEU A 22 -4.06 8.61 -12.05
CA LEU A 22 -3.08 7.64 -11.59
C LEU A 22 -2.26 7.18 -12.80
N PRO A 23 -0.91 7.19 -12.74
CA PRO A 23 -0.12 6.66 -13.84
C PRO A 23 -0.50 5.18 -14.07
N PRO A 24 -0.46 4.72 -15.33
CA PRO A 24 -0.84 3.35 -15.69
C PRO A 24 -0.05 2.33 -14.86
N PRO A 25 -0.62 1.14 -14.60
CA PRO A 25 0.10 0.08 -13.91
C PRO A 25 1.39 -0.22 -14.67
N GLY A 26 2.52 0.13 -14.07
CA GLY A 26 3.83 -0.14 -14.65
C GLY A 26 4.08 -1.66 -14.70
N PRO A 27 5.17 -2.09 -15.38
CA PRO A 27 5.54 -3.50 -15.45
C PRO A 27 5.70 -4.11 -14.05
N LYS A 28 5.40 -5.41 -13.92
CA LYS A 28 5.55 -6.16 -12.67
C LYS A 28 6.95 -5.93 -12.10
N PRO A 29 7.07 -5.46 -10.85
CA PRO A 29 8.36 -5.17 -10.27
C PRO A 29 9.19 -6.44 -10.09
N ALA A 30 10.51 -6.30 -10.24
CA ALA A 30 11.45 -7.37 -9.92
C ALA A 30 11.52 -7.58 -8.39
N PHE A 31 11.95 -8.77 -7.97
CA PHE A 31 12.33 -9.02 -6.59
C PHE A 31 13.33 -7.96 -6.09
N GLY A 32 13.17 -7.50 -4.84
CA GLY A 32 14.02 -6.45 -4.27
C GLY A 32 13.61 -5.02 -4.66
N SER A 33 12.70 -4.85 -5.62
CA SER A 33 12.20 -3.53 -6.02
C SER A 33 11.46 -2.83 -4.88
N THR A 34 11.47 -1.51 -4.91
CA THR A 34 10.67 -0.69 -3.98
C THR A 34 9.38 -0.27 -4.65
N VAL A 35 8.26 -0.49 -3.96
CA VAL A 35 6.94 0.02 -4.35
C VAL A 35 6.48 1.07 -3.34
N VAL A 36 5.71 2.05 -3.81
CA VAL A 36 5.29 3.22 -3.05
C VAL A 36 3.80 3.48 -3.16
N TYR A 37 3.24 4.02 -2.09
CA TYR A 37 1.88 4.53 -2.03
C TYR A 37 1.86 5.82 -1.22
N LYS A 38 1.45 6.94 -1.83
CA LYS A 38 1.49 8.29 -1.22
C LYS A 38 2.86 8.61 -0.59
N ARG A 39 2.98 8.50 0.75
CA ARG A 39 4.21 8.72 1.54
C ARG A 39 4.77 7.43 2.16
N LEU A 40 4.30 6.26 1.74
CA LEU A 40 4.80 4.95 2.14
C LEU A 40 5.71 4.38 1.07
N LYS A 41 6.74 3.65 1.51
CA LYS A 41 7.54 2.78 0.66
C LYS A 41 7.70 1.42 1.31
N MET A 42 7.62 0.36 0.52
CA MET A 42 7.98 -0.98 0.94
C MET A 42 8.88 -1.64 -0.10
N GLN A 43 9.83 -2.42 0.38
CA GLN A 43 10.71 -3.20 -0.47
C GLN A 43 10.12 -4.61 -0.62
N LEU A 44 10.02 -5.10 -1.84
CA LEU A 44 9.60 -6.47 -2.12
C LEU A 44 10.71 -7.42 -1.67
N ILE A 45 10.45 -8.13 -0.57
CA ILE A 45 11.39 -9.07 0.06
C ILE A 45 11.16 -10.52 -0.36
N VAL A 46 10.08 -10.78 -1.08
CA VAL A 46 9.71 -12.04 -1.73
C VAL A 46 9.19 -11.71 -3.13
N PRO A 47 9.33 -12.61 -4.11
CA PRO A 47 8.72 -12.42 -5.42
C PRO A 47 7.20 -12.37 -5.29
N ILE A 48 6.57 -11.52 -6.09
CA ILE A 48 5.12 -11.44 -6.23
C ILE A 48 4.71 -11.93 -7.62
N ASP A 49 3.54 -12.54 -7.71
CA ASP A 49 2.90 -12.89 -8.97
C ASP A 49 2.20 -11.68 -9.60
N TYR A 50 1.56 -11.89 -10.75
CA TYR A 50 0.83 -10.84 -11.46
C TYR A 50 -0.44 -10.43 -10.73
N GLU A 51 -1.15 -11.39 -10.12
CA GLU A 51 -2.40 -11.13 -9.39
C GLU A 51 -2.16 -10.22 -8.17
N GLN A 52 -1.14 -10.54 -7.37
CA GLN A 52 -0.69 -9.71 -6.25
C GLN A 52 -0.25 -8.32 -6.71
N TRP A 53 0.40 -8.23 -7.88
CA TRP A 53 0.80 -6.95 -8.44
C TRP A 53 -0.41 -6.13 -8.91
N ASP A 54 -1.34 -6.74 -9.62
CA ASP A 54 -2.57 -6.11 -10.08
C ASP A 54 -3.36 -5.58 -8.88
N TRP A 55 -3.58 -6.41 -7.86
CA TRP A 55 -4.21 -6.01 -6.60
C TRP A 55 -3.47 -4.83 -5.93
N LEU A 56 -2.14 -4.85 -5.86
CA LEU A 56 -1.38 -3.71 -5.32
C LEU A 56 -1.59 -2.44 -6.15
N THR A 57 -1.62 -2.55 -7.47
CA THR A 57 -1.83 -1.42 -8.36
C THR A 57 -3.25 -0.86 -8.31
N GLU A 58 -4.27 -1.71 -8.13
CA GLU A 58 -5.67 -1.31 -7.86
C GLU A 58 -5.76 -0.50 -6.57
N LYS A 59 -5.01 -0.88 -5.54
CA LYS A 59 -4.90 -0.12 -4.28
C LYS A 59 -4.01 1.13 -4.39
N GLY A 60 -3.48 1.42 -5.58
CA GLY A 60 -2.71 2.63 -5.88
C GLY A 60 -1.21 2.53 -5.60
N TRP A 61 -0.67 1.34 -5.30
CA TRP A 61 0.77 1.15 -5.19
C TRP A 61 1.43 1.18 -6.57
N ARG A 62 2.65 1.73 -6.64
CA ARG A 62 3.42 1.85 -7.88
C ARG A 62 4.89 1.54 -7.65
N THR A 63 5.57 1.04 -8.67
CA THR A 63 7.03 0.85 -8.63
C THR A 63 7.72 2.20 -8.53
N LEU A 64 8.73 2.27 -7.66
CA LEU A 64 9.51 3.48 -7.46
C LEU A 64 10.57 3.61 -8.55
N ASP A 65 10.43 4.59 -9.43
CA ASP A 65 11.57 5.02 -10.24
C ASP A 65 12.53 5.84 -9.35
N MET A 66 13.74 5.31 -9.15
CA MET A 66 14.78 5.94 -8.33
C MET A 66 15.45 7.13 -9.02
N ARG A 67 15.33 7.28 -10.36
CA ARG A 67 16.12 8.25 -11.13
C ARG A 67 15.85 9.73 -10.78
N SER A 68 14.66 10.07 -10.28
CA SER A 68 14.29 11.47 -9.99
C SER A 68 13.61 11.71 -8.64
N ASN A 69 13.51 10.69 -7.79
CA ASN A 69 12.58 10.78 -6.67
C ASN A 69 13.17 11.42 -5.41
N ARG A 70 12.78 12.68 -5.16
CA ARG A 70 13.12 13.46 -3.95
C ARG A 70 12.07 13.37 -2.83
N ARG A 71 11.01 12.57 -2.99
CA ARG A 71 9.91 12.49 -2.01
C ARG A 71 10.39 11.76 -0.74
N ARG A 72 10.03 12.31 0.42
CA ARG A 72 10.27 11.65 1.71
C ARG A 72 9.23 10.56 1.93
N TYR A 73 9.68 9.32 2.02
CA TYR A 73 8.84 8.15 2.27
C TYR A 73 9.12 7.52 3.61
N PHE A 74 8.06 7.07 4.25
CA PHE A 74 8.08 6.23 5.43
C PHE A 74 8.24 4.78 5.01
N LYS A 75 9.27 4.15 5.54
CA LYS A 75 9.56 2.75 5.26
C LYS A 75 8.59 1.88 6.06
N VAL A 76 7.83 1.03 5.35
CA VAL A 76 7.02 -0.01 5.98
C VAL A 76 7.97 -1.03 6.62
N PRO A 77 7.75 -1.44 7.88
CA PRO A 77 8.59 -2.43 8.56
C PRO A 77 8.64 -3.74 7.78
N ARG A 78 9.84 -4.32 7.64
CA ARG A 78 10.06 -5.56 6.88
C ARG A 78 9.12 -6.68 7.29
N LYS A 79 8.91 -6.88 8.60
CA LYS A 79 7.99 -7.88 9.16
C LYS A 79 6.54 -7.68 8.70
N ALA A 80 6.08 -6.43 8.58
CA ALA A 80 4.73 -6.13 8.08
C ALA A 80 4.62 -6.46 6.58
N VAL A 81 5.67 -6.15 5.80
CA VAL A 81 5.74 -6.52 4.38
C VAL A 81 5.72 -8.04 4.20
N THR A 82 6.48 -8.78 5.02
CA THR A 82 6.48 -10.26 4.99
C THR A 82 5.07 -10.80 5.21
N ARG A 83 4.40 -10.33 6.27
CA ARG A 83 3.04 -10.77 6.59
C ARG A 83 2.05 -10.45 5.46
N LEU A 84 2.15 -9.25 4.89
CA LEU A 84 1.30 -8.82 3.79
C LEU A 84 1.45 -9.74 2.56
N LEU A 85 2.69 -10.04 2.15
CA LEU A 85 2.95 -10.79 0.92
C LEU A 85 2.66 -12.29 1.05
N HIS A 86 2.69 -12.86 2.26
CA HIS A 86 2.35 -14.26 2.52
C HIS A 86 0.89 -14.48 2.93
N ALA A 87 0.13 -13.42 3.21
CA ALA A 87 -1.27 -13.54 3.58
C ALA A 87 -2.14 -14.00 2.41
N ASN A 88 -3.22 -14.72 2.73
CA ASN A 88 -4.33 -14.95 1.80
C ASN A 88 -5.02 -13.62 1.44
N GLU A 89 -5.89 -13.62 0.42
CA GLU A 89 -6.55 -12.41 -0.07
C GLU A 89 -7.27 -11.58 1.01
N THR A 90 -8.01 -12.25 1.91
CA THR A 90 -8.80 -11.58 2.95
C THR A 90 -7.91 -10.92 3.99
N ASP A 91 -6.93 -11.66 4.52
CA ASP A 91 -5.97 -11.15 5.51
C ASP A 91 -5.06 -10.08 4.92
N ARG A 92 -4.72 -10.20 3.63
CA ARG A 92 -3.89 -9.24 2.92
C ARG A 92 -4.54 -7.86 2.84
N GLU A 93 -5.84 -7.80 2.58
CA GLU A 93 -6.60 -6.55 2.58
C GLU A 93 -6.56 -5.88 3.97
N VAL A 94 -6.83 -6.65 5.03
CA VAL A 94 -6.82 -6.15 6.41
C VAL A 94 -5.44 -5.63 6.79
N LEU A 95 -4.38 -6.39 6.49
CA LEU A 95 -3.00 -5.99 6.76
C LEU A 95 -2.60 -4.72 6.00
N LEU A 96 -3.04 -4.57 4.75
CA LEU A 96 -2.78 -3.36 3.97
C LEU A 96 -3.40 -2.12 4.62
N LEU A 97 -4.67 -2.24 5.03
CA LEU A 97 -5.39 -1.17 5.71
C LEU A 97 -4.69 -0.78 7.03
N GLN A 98 -4.26 -1.77 7.82
CA GLN A 98 -3.49 -1.52 9.06
C GLN A 98 -2.19 -0.77 8.80
N ILE A 99 -1.44 -1.12 7.74
CA ILE A 99 -0.21 -0.43 7.34
C ILE A 99 -0.49 1.03 6.98
N ILE A 100 -1.58 1.28 6.25
CA ILE A 100 -1.98 2.60 5.81
C ILE A 100 -2.47 3.45 7.00
N GLU A 101 -3.29 2.89 7.88
CA GLU A 101 -3.84 3.55 9.06
C GLU A 101 -2.75 3.94 10.07
N HIS A 102 -1.85 3.01 10.40
CA HIS A 102 -0.73 3.26 11.30
C HIS A 102 0.13 4.44 10.84
N ARG A 103 0.22 4.65 9.52
CA ARG A 103 0.91 5.81 8.95
C ARG A 103 0.16 7.12 9.17
N TYR A 104 -1.16 7.13 8.97
CA TYR A 104 -1.95 8.34 9.13
C TYR A 104 -1.95 8.82 10.58
N ASP A 105 -2.03 7.90 11.55
CA ASP A 105 -1.98 8.22 12.98
C ASP A 105 -0.67 8.96 13.33
N ARG A 106 0.47 8.40 12.93
CA ARG A 106 1.80 9.03 13.11
C ARG A 106 1.98 10.36 12.37
N SER A 107 1.15 10.65 11.37
CA SER A 107 1.22 11.92 10.62
C SER A 107 0.37 13.04 11.21
N ARG A 108 -0.62 12.72 12.06
CA ARG A 108 -1.48 13.71 12.74
C ARG A 108 -0.88 14.23 14.05
N LEU A 109 0.18 13.59 14.53
CA LEU A 109 0.89 13.94 15.76
C LEU A 109 1.99 15.00 15.56
N HIS A 110 2.02 15.69 14.42
CA HIS A 110 3.00 16.72 14.08
C HIS A 110 2.35 17.94 13.42
#